data_AF-A0A6H9THM0-F1
#
_entry.id   AF-A0A6H9THM0-F1
#
_cell.length_a   1.000
_cell.length_b   1.000
_cell.length_c   1.000
_cell.angle_alpha   90.00
_cell.angle_beta   90.00
_cell.angle_gamma   90.00
#
_symmetry.space_group_name_H-M   'P 1'
#
loop_
_entity.id
_entity.type
_entity.pdbx_description
1 polymer ?
#
loop_
_entity_poly.entity_id
_entity_poly.type
_entity_poly.pdbx_seq_one_letter_code
_entity_poly.pdbx_strand_id
1 'polypeptide(L)'
;MSGCSCQENGGADHVPNFAATGFDGEVSQQGNVQLEGVEALKLSVCVGANYDPATRKLCFSIPIYGNFCITLPIPVPIGGQLKVCAQTCGSLIPTGLKATVYLNGSAVYTIVLWGKC
;
A
#
# COMPACT_ATOMS: atom_id res chain seq x y z
N MET A 1 4.23 28.66 21.57
CA MET A 1 4.92 28.12 20.38
C MET A 1 6.03 27.21 20.90
N SER A 2 5.68 25.95 21.14
CA SER A 2 6.57 24.91 21.67
C SER A 2 7.42 24.37 20.52
N GLY A 3 8.73 24.65 20.58
CA GLY A 3 9.71 24.08 19.67
C GLY A 3 9.87 22.58 19.94
N CYS A 4 9.65 21.77 18.93
CA CYS A 4 10.12 20.39 18.92
C CYS A 4 11.59 20.39 18.50
N SER A 5 12.50 20.32 19.48
CA SER A 5 13.91 20.00 19.27
C SER A 5 14.05 18.47 19.12
N CYS A 6 14.36 17.99 17.92
CA CYS A 6 14.79 16.61 17.73
C CYS A 6 16.15 16.44 18.44
N GLN A 7 16.15 15.63 19.50
CA GLN A 7 17.36 15.23 20.19
C GLN A 7 17.99 14.09 19.40
N GLU A 8 19.11 14.37 18.72
CA GLU A 8 19.97 13.38 18.07
C GLU A 8 20.55 12.45 19.13
N ASN A 9 19.85 11.35 19.42
CA ASN A 9 20.46 10.20 20.08
C ASN A 9 21.16 9.37 19.01
N GLY A 10 22.50 9.35 19.11
CA GLY A 10 23.40 8.57 18.27
C GLY A 10 23.00 7.10 18.22
N GLY A 11 22.52 6.71 17.04
CA GLY A 11 22.44 5.34 16.56
C GLY A 11 22.68 5.42 15.07
N ALA A 12 23.76 4.80 14.61
CA ALA A 12 24.21 4.87 13.22
C ALA A 12 23.22 4.17 12.28
N ASP A 13 22.28 4.93 11.71
CA ASP A 13 21.51 4.51 10.54
C ASP A 13 21.46 5.66 9.55
N HIS A 14 22.46 5.67 8.67
CA HIS A 14 22.66 6.64 7.61
C HIS A 14 21.48 6.54 6.64
N VAL A 15 20.61 7.55 6.60
CA VAL A 15 19.59 7.65 5.53
C VAL A 15 20.36 7.72 4.20
N PRO A 16 20.23 6.74 3.29
CA PRO A 16 21.10 6.66 2.13
C PRO A 16 20.91 7.86 1.21
N ASN A 17 22.01 8.44 0.74
CA ASN A 17 21.95 9.50 -0.25
C ASN A 17 21.74 8.89 -1.65
N PHE A 18 20.46 8.76 -2.03
CA PHE A 18 20.02 8.16 -3.29
C PHE A 18 20.48 8.93 -4.54
N ALA A 19 20.97 10.16 -4.41
CA ALA A 19 21.55 10.91 -5.52
C ALA A 19 22.98 10.44 -5.87
N ALA A 20 23.68 9.80 -4.92
CA ALA A 20 25.06 9.35 -5.09
C ALA A 20 25.19 7.85 -5.42
N THR A 21 24.26 7.02 -4.92
CA THR A 21 24.37 5.54 -5.02
C THR A 21 23.50 4.91 -6.10
N GLY A 22 22.56 5.65 -6.70
CA GLY A 22 21.50 5.04 -7.51
C GLY A 22 20.63 4.07 -6.69
N PHE A 23 19.63 3.45 -7.32
CA PHE A 23 18.70 2.52 -6.66
C PHE A 23 19.28 1.10 -6.46
N ASP A 24 20.60 0.93 -6.60
CA ASP A 24 21.30 -0.36 -6.52
C ASP A 24 21.66 -0.78 -5.09
N GLY A 25 21.27 0.00 -4.07
CA GLY A 25 21.39 -0.43 -2.69
C GLY A 25 20.47 -1.63 -2.42
N GLU A 26 20.98 -2.65 -1.73
CA GLU A 26 20.20 -3.81 -1.27
C GLU A 26 18.96 -3.36 -0.49
N VAL A 27 17.86 -3.23 -1.23
CA VAL A 27 16.51 -3.16 -0.70
C VAL A 27 16.30 -4.48 0.03
N SER A 28 16.26 -4.44 1.36
CA SER A 28 15.69 -5.52 2.17
C SER A 28 14.31 -5.85 1.60
N GLN A 29 14.29 -6.92 0.82
CA GLN A 29 13.17 -7.36 0.02
C GLN A 29 12.00 -7.74 0.94
N GLN A 30 10.94 -6.94 0.89
CA GLN A 30 9.59 -7.49 0.90
C GLN A 30 8.86 -6.99 -0.34
N GLY A 31 9.20 -7.62 -1.46
CA GLY A 31 8.58 -7.42 -2.75
C GLY A 31 9.44 -7.89 -3.91
N ASN A 32 10.12 -9.03 -3.79
CA ASN A 32 10.66 -9.73 -4.96
C ASN A 32 9.46 -10.19 -5.81
N VAL A 33 9.05 -9.37 -6.78
CA VAL A 33 8.09 -9.77 -7.81
C VAL A 33 8.89 -10.45 -8.92
N GLN A 34 9.34 -11.67 -8.64
CA GLN A 34 9.94 -12.56 -9.63
C GLN A 34 8.84 -13.01 -10.59
N LEU A 35 8.87 -12.50 -11.82
CA LEU A 35 7.94 -12.83 -12.91
C LEU A 35 8.68 -13.55 -14.04
N GLU A 36 9.58 -14.48 -13.70
CA GLU A 36 10.21 -15.34 -14.70
C GLU A 36 9.20 -16.41 -15.17
N GLY A 37 8.62 -16.19 -16.35
CA GLY A 37 7.76 -17.17 -17.04
C GLY A 37 6.24 -16.96 -16.94
N VAL A 38 5.75 -15.79 -16.53
CA VAL A 38 4.30 -15.55 -16.40
C VAL A 38 3.69 -14.91 -17.66
N GLU A 39 2.98 -15.71 -18.47
CA GLU A 39 2.02 -15.17 -19.45
C GLU A 39 0.78 -14.52 -18.77
N ALA A 40 0.75 -14.41 -17.43
CA ALA A 40 -0.36 -13.88 -16.66
C ALA A 40 0.03 -12.71 -15.75
N LEU A 41 -0.59 -11.55 -15.92
CA LEU A 41 -0.39 -10.36 -15.06
C LEU A 41 -1.16 -10.49 -13.72
N LYS A 42 -0.99 -11.61 -13.01
CA LYS A 42 -1.63 -11.87 -11.73
C LYS A 42 -0.86 -11.16 -10.61
N LEU A 43 -1.23 -9.91 -10.34
CA LEU A 43 -0.60 -9.06 -9.34
C LEU A 43 -1.37 -9.12 -8.01
N SER A 44 -0.66 -9.33 -6.91
CA SER A 44 -1.18 -9.13 -5.55
C SER A 44 -0.21 -8.27 -4.76
N VAL A 45 -0.67 -7.12 -4.27
CA VAL A 45 0.16 -6.16 -3.54
C VAL A 45 -0.61 -5.62 -2.35
N CYS A 46 0.07 -5.37 -1.24
CA CYS A 46 -0.51 -4.68 -0.10
C CYS A 46 0.21 -3.36 0.14
N VAL A 47 -0.57 -2.31 0.32
CA VAL A 47 -0.09 -0.94 0.47
C VAL A 47 -0.67 -0.31 1.73
N GLY A 48 0.05 0.67 2.26
CA GLY A 48 -0.48 1.57 3.29
C GLY A 48 -1.57 2.46 2.69
N ALA A 49 -2.54 2.84 3.53
CA ALA A 49 -3.61 3.74 3.14
C ALA A 49 -3.71 4.90 4.12
N ASN A 50 -4.05 6.07 3.59
CA ASN A 50 -4.36 7.26 4.38
C ASN A 50 -5.87 7.35 4.59
N TYR A 51 -6.31 7.60 5.81
CA TYR A 51 -7.73 7.70 6.16
C TYR A 51 -8.05 9.09 6.70
N ASP A 52 -9.05 9.73 6.09
CA ASP A 52 -9.61 10.98 6.58
C ASP A 52 -10.90 10.71 7.39
N PRO A 53 -10.89 10.91 8.72
CA PRO A 53 -12.05 10.66 9.56
C PRO A 53 -13.22 11.64 9.31
N ALA A 54 -12.97 12.84 8.78
CA ALA A 54 -14.03 13.83 8.51
C ALA A 54 -14.89 13.42 7.31
N THR A 55 -14.25 12.90 6.26
CA THR A 55 -14.92 12.48 5.02
C THR A 55 -15.14 10.97 4.91
N ARG A 56 -14.60 10.18 5.85
CA ARG A 56 -14.57 8.70 5.82
C ARG A 56 -13.93 8.13 4.55
N LYS A 57 -13.03 8.90 3.94
CA LYS A 57 -12.32 8.50 2.71
C LYS A 57 -11.01 7.82 3.07
N LEU A 58 -10.80 6.67 2.46
CA LEU A 58 -9.57 5.91 2.48
C LEU A 58 -8.91 6.05 1.11
N CYS A 59 -7.74 6.69 1.07
CA CYS A 59 -6.96 6.86 -0.14
C CYS A 59 -5.69 6.01 -0.08
N PHE A 60 -5.39 5.30 -1.16
CA PHE A 60 -4.21 4.45 -1.28
C PHE A 60 -3.69 4.44 -2.71
N SER A 61 -2.41 4.13 -2.88
CA SER A 61 -1.75 4.06 -4.20
C SER A 61 -1.34 2.63 -4.48
N ILE A 62 -1.79 2.09 -5.61
CA ILE A 62 -1.36 0.78 -6.10
C ILE A 62 -0.31 1.05 -7.19
N PRO A 63 0.91 0.49 -7.08
CA PRO A 63 1.89 0.57 -8.16
C PRO A 63 1.26 0.13 -9.49
N ILE A 64 1.57 0.84 -10.58
CA ILE A 64 1.04 0.59 -11.95
C ILE A 64 -0.42 1.05 -12.14
N TYR A 65 -1.30 0.89 -11.16
CA TYR A 65 -2.74 1.23 -11.29
C TYR A 65 -3.11 2.65 -10.80
N GLY A 66 -2.24 3.29 -10.03
CA GLY A 66 -2.40 4.67 -9.57
C GLY A 66 -3.12 4.81 -8.23
N ASN A 67 -3.66 6.00 -7.99
CA ASN A 67 -4.26 6.39 -6.72
C ASN A 67 -5.77 6.12 -6.72
N PHE A 68 -6.25 5.47 -5.66
CA PHE A 68 -7.66 5.19 -5.44
C PHE A 68 -8.11 5.79 -4.12
N CYS A 69 -9.30 6.38 -4.12
CA CYS A 69 -9.96 6.87 -2.91
C CYS A 69 -11.35 6.24 -2.83
N ILE A 70 -11.61 5.49 -1.76
CA ILE A 70 -12.89 4.84 -1.51
C ILE A 70 -13.47 5.37 -0.19
N THR A 71 -14.79 5.50 -0.11
CA THR A 71 -15.47 5.83 1.15
C THR A 71 -15.75 4.54 1.90
N LEU A 72 -15.29 4.45 3.14
CA LEU A 72 -15.57 3.29 3.98
C LEU A 72 -16.97 3.44 4.62
N PRO A 73 -17.78 2.36 4.62
CA PRO A 73 -19.09 2.38 5.28
C PRO A 73 -18.95 2.42 6.81
N ILE A 74 -17.81 1.97 7.33
CA ILE A 74 -17.51 1.91 8.77
C ILE A 74 -16.46 2.96 9.15
N PRO A 75 -16.59 3.61 10.31
CA PRO A 75 -15.56 4.49 10.84
C PRO A 75 -14.35 3.68 11.32
N VAL A 76 -13.15 4.11 10.94
CA VAL A 76 -11.90 3.52 11.44
C VAL A 76 -11.51 4.17 12.76
N PRO A 77 -11.26 3.41 13.84
CA PRO A 77 -10.80 3.95 15.12
C PRO A 77 -9.40 4.58 14.99
N ILE A 78 -9.17 5.68 15.70
CA ILE A 78 -7.87 6.36 15.73
C ILE A 78 -6.82 5.40 16.31
N GLY A 79 -5.74 5.17 15.56
CA GLY A 79 -4.66 4.24 15.94
C GLY A 79 -4.81 2.81 15.40
N GLY A 80 -5.87 2.49 14.65
CA GLY A 80 -5.98 1.21 13.96
C GLY A 80 -4.97 1.05 12.83
N GLN A 81 -4.36 -0.14 12.71
CA GLN A 81 -3.48 -0.44 11.58
C GLN A 81 -4.32 -0.73 10.34
N LEU A 82 -4.27 0.18 9.36
CA LEU A 82 -4.93 0.02 8.08
C LEU A 82 -3.97 -0.53 7.03
N LYS A 83 -4.41 -1.60 6.36
CA LYS A 83 -3.68 -2.19 5.24
C LYS A 83 -4.65 -2.48 4.11
N VAL A 84 -4.30 -2.11 2.89
CA VAL A 84 -5.12 -2.41 1.71
C VAL A 84 -4.37 -3.37 0.83
N CYS A 85 -4.95 -4.54 0.59
CA CYS A 85 -4.39 -5.52 -0.35
C CYS A 85 -5.22 -5.54 -1.62
N ALA A 86 -4.57 -5.26 -2.74
CA ALA A 86 -5.15 -5.32 -4.07
C ALA A 86 -4.71 -6.60 -4.78
N GLN A 87 -5.64 -7.21 -5.52
CA GLN A 87 -5.39 -8.39 -6.32
C GLN A 87 -6.11 -8.25 -7.67
N THR A 88 -5.40 -8.55 -8.76
CA THR A 88 -6.00 -8.65 -10.09
C THR A 88 -6.87 -9.90 -10.20
N CYS A 89 -8.00 -9.77 -10.86
CA CYS A 89 -8.95 -10.85 -11.14
C CYS A 89 -8.78 -11.34 -12.57
N GLY A 90 -9.02 -12.62 -12.81
CA GLY A 90 -8.77 -13.27 -14.09
C GLY A 90 -7.63 -14.28 -14.03
N SER A 91 -7.44 -15.02 -15.13
CA SER A 91 -6.45 -16.10 -15.21
C SER A 91 -5.17 -15.64 -15.90
N LEU A 92 -5.29 -15.08 -17.11
CA LEU A 92 -4.17 -14.66 -17.95
C LEU A 92 -4.12 -13.13 -18.09
N ILE A 93 -5.23 -12.53 -18.54
CA ILE A 93 -5.39 -11.08 -18.64
C ILE A 93 -6.26 -10.61 -17.45
N PRO A 94 -5.84 -9.58 -16.70
CA PRO A 94 -6.64 -9.01 -15.63
C PRO A 94 -7.98 -8.52 -16.18
N THR A 95 -9.07 -9.16 -15.77
CA THR A 95 -10.44 -8.71 -16.08
C THR A 95 -10.92 -7.67 -15.10
N GLY A 96 -10.22 -7.49 -13.98
CA GLY A 96 -10.55 -6.53 -12.94
C GLY A 96 -9.51 -6.46 -11.85
N LEU A 97 -9.76 -5.57 -10.89
CA LEU A 97 -8.91 -5.32 -9.73
C LEU A 97 -9.80 -5.25 -8.50
N LYS A 98 -9.60 -6.15 -7.55
CA LYS A 98 -10.25 -6.10 -6.23
C LYS A 98 -9.28 -5.56 -5.19
N ALA A 99 -9.79 -4.75 -4.27
CA ALA A 99 -9.07 -4.29 -3.09
C ALA A 99 -9.80 -4.75 -1.84
N THR A 100 -9.04 -5.24 -0.87
CA THR A 100 -9.54 -5.63 0.46
C THR A 100 -8.83 -4.79 1.50
N VAL A 101 -9.62 -4.11 2.31
CA VAL A 101 -9.19 -3.30 3.44
C VAL A 101 -9.16 -4.17 4.67
N TYR A 102 -8.01 -4.17 5.33
CA TYR A 102 -7.76 -4.85 6.59
C TYR A 102 -7.57 -3.82 7.69
N LEU A 103 -8.22 -4.07 8.83
CA LEU A 103 -8.07 -3.31 10.06
C LEU A 103 -7.53 -4.25 11.13
N ASN A 104 -6.37 -3.96 11.69
CA ASN A 104 -5.71 -4.81 12.70
C ASN A 104 -5.59 -6.29 12.25
N GLY A 105 -5.31 -6.50 10.95
CA GLY A 105 -5.17 -7.84 10.36
C GLY A 105 -6.49 -8.53 9.95
N SER A 106 -7.66 -7.96 10.26
CA SER A 106 -8.96 -8.52 9.86
C SER A 106 -9.53 -7.83 8.63
N ALA A 107 -10.00 -8.59 7.65
CA ALA A 107 -10.66 -8.04 6.46
C ALA A 107 -12.00 -7.41 6.86
N VAL A 108 -12.14 -6.10 6.63
CA VAL A 108 -13.34 -5.35 7.02
C VAL A 108 -14.17 -4.89 5.83
N TYR A 109 -13.55 -4.75 4.66
CA TYR A 109 -14.25 -4.27 3.48
C TYR A 109 -13.54 -4.75 2.22
N THR A 110 -14.29 -5.24 1.24
CA THR A 110 -13.78 -5.64 -0.07
C THR A 110 -14.55 -4.90 -1.15
N ILE A 111 -13.84 -4.35 -2.11
CA ILE A 111 -14.41 -3.62 -3.24
C ILE A 111 -13.71 -4.01 -4.54
N VAL A 112 -14.46 -4.01 -5.63
CA VAL A 112 -13.90 -4.10 -6.98
C VAL A 112 -13.66 -2.67 -7.46
N LEU A 113 -12.39 -2.32 -7.67
CA LEU A 113 -11.98 -0.98 -8.11
C LEU A 113 -12.31 -0.77 -9.60
N TRP A 114 -12.12 -1.81 -10.40
CA TRP A 114 -12.47 -1.80 -11.82
C TRP A 114 -12.67 -3.22 -12.34
N GLY A 115 -13.43 -3.32 -13.43
CA GLY A 115 -13.62 -4.57 -14.16
C GLY A 115 -14.50 -5.56 -13.41
N LYS A 116 -14.22 -6.85 -13.59
CA LYS A 116 -14.97 -7.95 -12.99
C LYS A 116 -14.08 -8.90 -12.19
N CYS A 117 -14.53 -9.11 -10.97
CA CYS A 117 -14.13 -10.06 -9.95
C CYS A 117 -15.45 -10.62 -9.38
#